data_AF-A0A3E1E4H1-F1
#
_entry.id   AF-A0A3E1E4H1-F1
#
_cell.length_a   1.000
_cell.length_b   1.000
_cell.length_c   1.000
_cell.angle_alpha   90.00
_cell.angle_beta   90.00
_cell.angle_gamma   90.00
#
_symmetry.space_group_name_H-M   'P 1'
#
loop_
_entity.id
_entity.type
_entity.pdbx_description
1 polymer ?
#
loop_
_entity_poly.entity_id
_entity_poly.type
_entity_poly.pdbx_seq_one_letter_code
_entity_poly.pdbx_strand_id
1 'polypeptide(L)'
;MIYIREQPPLIELGSGAVALDSIWLEQCLEEAASAAGYPEWPAADVARSVTAFLLSQRTPQPFSFEGFTAAVQNVLKGIGYDEVAPHFLRDGMEVRYSLLEIADEVPAGFELGLFRACGDLCRRLLSSGVVTRICMDDLRPAVKRILSRSHWCPSCETLANELVSFLRATLCEISNSRPLTFSIR
;
A
#
# COMPACT_ATOMS: atom_id res chain seq x y z
N MET A 1 14.38 28.65 -18.28
CA MET A 1 13.00 28.17 -18.06
C MET A 1 13.09 27.12 -16.97
N ILE A 2 12.72 27.46 -15.73
CA ILE A 2 12.81 26.54 -14.60
C ILE A 2 11.52 25.71 -14.61
N TYR A 3 11.63 24.43 -14.97
CA TYR A 3 10.56 23.47 -14.76
C TYR A 3 10.37 23.31 -13.25
N ILE A 4 9.36 23.95 -12.68
CA ILE A 4 8.86 23.54 -11.37
C ILE A 4 8.27 22.16 -11.61
N ARG A 5 8.96 21.11 -11.17
CA ARG A 5 8.35 19.79 -10.98
C ARG A 5 7.18 20.04 -10.03
N GLU A 6 5.95 20.04 -10.55
CA GLU A 6 4.77 20.09 -9.70
C GLU A 6 4.89 18.90 -8.73
N GLN A 7 5.12 19.21 -7.46
CA GLN A 7 5.23 18.17 -6.45
C GLN A 7 3.89 17.47 -6.34
N PRO A 8 3.82 16.13 -6.35
CA PRO A 8 2.56 15.41 -6.27
C PRO A 8 1.77 15.79 -5.00
N PRO A 9 0.42 15.65 -5.02
CA PRO A 9 -0.40 15.81 -3.82
C PRO A 9 0.12 14.90 -2.70
N LEU A 10 0.05 15.37 -1.45
CA LEU A 10 0.43 14.57 -0.29
C LEU A 10 -0.82 14.02 0.39
N ILE A 11 -0.80 12.76 0.79
CA ILE A 11 -1.87 12.09 1.53
C ILE A 11 -1.36 11.69 2.91
N GLU A 12 -2.12 12.02 3.96
CA GLU A 12 -1.82 11.59 5.32
C GLU A 12 -2.03 10.07 5.48
N LEU A 13 -1.00 9.39 5.94
CA LEU A 13 -1.00 7.97 6.25
C LEU A 13 -0.35 7.77 7.61
N GLY A 14 -1.19 7.64 8.65
CA GLY A 14 -0.72 7.46 10.03
C GLY A 14 0.03 8.68 10.53
N SER A 15 1.26 8.49 10.99
CA SER A 15 2.10 9.58 11.50
C SER A 15 2.89 10.35 10.42
N GLY A 16 2.63 10.10 9.14
CA GLY A 16 3.37 10.70 8.03
C GLY A 16 2.48 11.08 6.85
N ALA A 17 3.12 11.63 5.82
CA ALA A 17 2.47 11.95 4.55
C ALA A 17 3.24 11.29 3.40
N VAL A 18 2.51 10.76 2.43
CA VAL A 18 3.07 10.09 1.25
C VAL A 18 2.64 10.85 0.00
N ALA A 19 3.57 10.99 -0.94
CA ALA A 19 3.26 11.52 -2.27
C ALA A 19 2.29 10.58 -3.00
N LEU A 20 1.23 11.15 -3.57
CA LEU A 20 0.32 10.41 -4.43
C LEU A 20 1.09 9.85 -5.62
N ASP A 21 1.10 8.53 -5.72
CA ASP A 21 1.60 7.80 -6.87
C ASP A 21 0.47 7.66 -7.92
N SER A 22 0.74 8.10 -9.15
CA SER A 22 -0.23 8.05 -10.24
C SER A 22 -0.56 6.62 -10.67
N ILE A 23 0.42 5.72 -10.67
CA ILE A 23 0.23 4.32 -11.03
C ILE A 23 -0.64 3.63 -9.98
N TRP A 24 -0.40 3.93 -8.70
CA TRP A 24 -1.24 3.42 -7.62
C TRP A 24 -2.69 3.92 -7.75
N LEU A 25 -2.89 5.22 -8.04
CA LEU A 25 -4.22 5.77 -8.23
C LEU A 25 -4.96 5.12 -9.40
N GLU A 26 -4.27 4.91 -10.53
CA GLU A 26 -4.82 4.22 -11.70
C GLU A 26 -5.31 2.82 -11.32
N GLN A 27 -4.49 2.03 -10.62
CA GLN A 27 -4.85 0.70 -10.16
C GLN A 27 -6.08 0.71 -9.24
N CYS A 28 -6.15 1.62 -8.27
CA CYS A 28 -7.32 1.73 -7.40
C CYS A 28 -8.60 2.11 -8.16
N LEU A 29 -8.47 2.92 -9.21
CA LEU A 29 -9.60 3.30 -10.07
C LEU A 29 -10.04 2.14 -10.98
N GLU A 30 -9.10 1.35 -11.50
CA GLU A 30 -9.40 0.12 -12.26
C GLU A 30 -10.15 -0.90 -11.39
N GLU A 31 -9.69 -1.10 -10.15
CA GLU A 31 -10.35 -2.00 -9.20
C GLU A 31 -11.77 -1.54 -8.87
N ALA A 32 -11.96 -0.24 -8.64
CA ALA A 32 -13.28 0.34 -8.39
C ALA A 32 -14.21 0.20 -9.60
N ALA A 33 -13.71 0.47 -10.81
CA ALA A 33 -14.47 0.35 -12.05
C ALA A 33 -14.87 -1.10 -12.34
N SER A 34 -13.94 -2.04 -12.15
CA SER A 34 -14.19 -3.48 -12.28
C SER A 34 -15.27 -3.95 -11.29
N ALA A 35 -15.19 -3.50 -10.02
CA ALA A 35 -16.20 -3.81 -9.01
C ALA A 35 -17.60 -3.23 -9.32
N ALA A 36 -17.65 -2.14 -10.07
CA ALA A 36 -18.88 -1.50 -10.55
C ALA A 36 -19.37 -2.08 -11.90
N GLY A 37 -18.65 -3.04 -12.50
CA GLY A 37 -19.05 -3.68 -13.77
C GLY A 37 -18.53 -3.02 -15.04
N TYR A 38 -17.47 -2.20 -14.95
CA TYR A 38 -16.84 -1.52 -16.08
C TYR A 38 -15.43 -2.10 -16.37
N PRO A 39 -15.32 -3.21 -17.12
CA PRO A 39 -14.03 -3.86 -17.40
C PRO A 39 -13.15 -3.13 -18.43
N GLU A 40 -13.75 -2.34 -19.33
CA GLU A 40 -13.03 -1.49 -20.29
C GLU A 40 -13.16 -0.03 -19.85
N TRP A 41 -12.29 0.38 -18.91
CA TRP A 41 -12.35 1.67 -18.24
C TRP A 41 -11.11 2.53 -18.57
N PRO A 42 -11.26 3.84 -18.85
CA PRO A 42 -10.13 4.74 -19.14
C PRO A 42 -9.42 5.20 -17.86
N ALA A 43 -8.86 4.27 -17.08
CA ALA A 43 -8.31 4.54 -15.76
C ALA A 43 -7.21 5.62 -15.76
N ALA A 44 -6.30 5.56 -16.73
CA ALA A 44 -5.22 6.55 -16.88
C ALA A 44 -5.73 7.99 -17.07
N ASP A 45 -6.77 8.19 -17.89
CA ASP A 45 -7.32 9.52 -18.13
C ASP A 45 -8.14 10.02 -16.92
N VAL A 46 -8.85 9.12 -16.24
CA VAL A 46 -9.55 9.43 -14.99
C VAL A 46 -8.56 9.79 -13.88
N ALA A 47 -7.49 9.01 -13.70
CA ALA A 47 -6.44 9.27 -12.71
C ALA A 47 -5.74 10.60 -12.96
N ARG A 48 -5.48 10.94 -14.23
CA ARG A 48 -4.93 12.25 -14.61
C ARG A 48 -5.88 13.38 -14.22
N SER A 49 -7.18 13.21 -14.45
CA SER A 49 -8.21 14.20 -14.10
C SER A 49 -8.34 14.39 -12.59
N VAL A 50 -8.34 13.29 -11.83
CA VAL A 50 -8.31 13.30 -10.36
C VAL A 50 -7.05 13.98 -9.84
N THR A 51 -5.88 13.67 -10.39
CA THR A 51 -4.61 14.28 -9.98
C THR A 51 -4.62 15.79 -10.25
N ALA A 52 -5.09 16.21 -11.42
CA ALA A 52 -5.23 17.64 -11.74
C ALA A 52 -6.19 18.36 -10.78
N PHE A 53 -7.31 17.71 -10.42
CA PHE A 53 -8.25 18.25 -9.44
C PHE A 53 -7.60 18.39 -8.06
N LEU A 54 -6.90 17.36 -7.57
CA LEU A 54 -6.20 17.40 -6.27
C LEU A 54 -5.12 18.48 -6.24
N LEU A 55 -4.40 18.68 -7.35
CA LEU A 55 -3.42 19.77 -7.49
C LEU A 55 -4.10 21.15 -7.44
N SER A 56 -5.29 21.30 -8.04
CA SER A 56 -6.05 22.55 -7.98
C SER A 56 -6.58 22.88 -6.58
N GLN A 57 -6.85 21.84 -5.78
CA GLN A 57 -7.33 21.95 -4.38
C GLN A 57 -6.19 21.94 -3.36
N ARG A 58 -4.93 22.01 -3.82
CA ARG A 58 -3.77 21.85 -2.96
C ARG A 58 -3.72 22.94 -1.90
N THR A 59 -3.58 22.51 -0.64
CA THR A 59 -3.25 23.39 0.48
C THR A 59 -1.83 23.06 0.98
N PRO A 60 -1.23 23.89 1.86
CA PRO A 60 0.03 23.56 2.51
C PRO A 60 -0.04 22.28 3.36
N GLN A 61 -1.24 21.84 3.74
CA GLN A 61 -1.46 20.64 4.53
C GLN A 61 -1.72 19.43 3.59
N PRO A 62 -1.20 18.24 3.93
CA PRO A 62 -1.56 17.02 3.21
C PRO A 62 -3.07 16.74 3.30
N PHE A 63 -3.62 16.05 2.32
CA PHE A 63 -5.00 15.60 2.36
C PHE A 63 -5.14 14.50 3.42
N SER A 64 -6.10 14.63 4.33
CA SER A 64 -6.50 13.48 5.16
C SER A 64 -6.99 12.35 4.25
N PHE A 65 -6.86 11.09 4.68
CA PHE A 65 -7.32 9.96 3.86
C PHE A 65 -8.81 10.05 3.51
N GLU A 66 -9.65 10.47 4.45
CA GLU A 66 -11.08 10.71 4.21
C GLU A 66 -11.31 11.85 3.21
N GLY A 67 -10.56 12.95 3.34
CA GLY A 67 -10.64 14.10 2.43
C GLY A 67 -10.17 13.76 1.02
N PHE A 68 -9.10 12.98 0.90
CA PHE A 68 -8.62 12.43 -0.37
C PHE A 68 -9.69 11.54 -1.01
N THR A 69 -10.21 10.57 -0.27
CA THR A 69 -11.25 9.64 -0.76
C THR A 69 -12.48 10.40 -1.24
N ALA A 70 -12.98 11.35 -0.45
CA ALA A 70 -14.11 12.18 -0.81
C ALA A 70 -13.84 13.05 -2.06
N ALA A 71 -12.63 13.60 -2.19
CA ALA A 71 -12.24 14.36 -3.37
C ALA A 71 -12.26 13.50 -4.64
N VAL A 72 -11.69 12.30 -4.60
CA VAL A 72 -11.72 11.36 -5.74
C VAL A 72 -13.17 11.00 -6.10
N GLN A 73 -13.99 10.66 -5.09
CA GLN A 73 -15.41 10.34 -5.30
C GLN A 73 -16.19 11.50 -5.93
N ASN A 74 -15.90 12.74 -5.53
CA ASN A 74 -16.54 13.92 -6.11
C ASN A 74 -16.11 14.14 -7.57
N VAL A 75 -14.83 13.91 -7.90
CA VAL A 75 -14.37 13.97 -9.30
C VAL A 75 -15.08 12.92 -10.13
N LEU A 76 -15.16 11.66 -9.65
CA LEU A 76 -15.85 10.58 -10.34
C LEU A 76 -17.32 10.92 -10.63
N LYS A 77 -18.05 11.43 -9.64
CA LYS A 77 -19.43 11.92 -9.85
C LYS A 77 -19.49 13.06 -10.86
N GLY A 78 -18.57 14.02 -10.76
CA GLY A 78 -18.51 15.19 -11.64
C GLY A 78 -18.24 14.86 -13.11
N ILE A 79 -17.55 13.75 -13.40
CA ILE A 79 -17.29 13.27 -14.76
C ILE A 79 -18.29 12.20 -15.24
N GLY A 80 -19.36 11.94 -14.47
CA GLY A 80 -20.46 11.04 -14.85
C GLY A 80 -20.30 9.57 -14.43
N TYR A 81 -19.41 9.30 -13.47
CA TYR A 81 -19.11 7.97 -12.95
C TYR A 81 -19.60 7.76 -11.51
N ASP A 82 -20.85 8.15 -11.27
CA ASP A 82 -21.51 8.04 -9.96
C ASP A 82 -21.54 6.60 -9.42
N GLU A 83 -21.66 5.61 -10.31
CA GLU A 83 -21.70 4.20 -9.96
C GLU A 83 -20.34 3.67 -9.50
N VAL A 84 -19.23 4.26 -9.96
CA VAL A 84 -17.85 3.83 -9.60
C VAL A 84 -17.38 4.49 -8.31
N ALA A 85 -17.79 5.75 -8.07
CA ALA A 85 -17.43 6.50 -6.87
C ALA A 85 -17.56 5.72 -5.54
N PRO A 86 -18.67 5.02 -5.22
CA PRO A 86 -18.80 4.30 -3.95
C PRO A 86 -17.89 3.07 -3.81
N HIS A 87 -17.28 2.59 -4.91
CA HIS A 87 -16.35 1.46 -4.89
C HIS A 87 -14.90 1.88 -4.64
N PHE A 88 -14.56 3.16 -4.83
CA PHE A 88 -13.20 3.66 -4.61
C PHE A 88 -12.80 3.54 -3.13
N LEU A 89 -11.81 2.69 -2.85
CA LEU A 89 -11.26 2.39 -1.51
C LEU A 89 -12.33 1.99 -0.47
N ARG A 90 -13.49 1.48 -0.90
CA ARG A 90 -14.61 1.09 -0.03
C ARG A 90 -14.18 0.10 1.05
N ASP A 91 -13.34 -0.86 0.66
CA ASP A 91 -12.89 -1.95 1.53
C ASP A 91 -11.57 -1.58 2.24
N GLY A 92 -11.17 -0.30 2.20
CA GLY A 92 -9.93 0.26 2.75
C GLY A 92 -8.74 0.19 1.78
N MET A 93 -7.56 0.56 2.26
CA MET A 93 -6.34 0.60 1.44
C MET A 93 -5.61 -0.76 1.50
N GLU A 94 -5.34 -1.34 0.32
CA GLU A 94 -4.35 -2.40 0.15
C GLU A 94 -2.96 -1.79 0.02
N VAL A 95 -2.00 -2.33 0.77
CA VAL A 95 -0.59 -1.96 0.63
C VAL A 95 0.25 -3.20 0.32
N ARG A 96 1.10 -3.06 -0.69
CA ARG A 96 2.05 -4.08 -1.15
C ARG A 96 3.47 -3.68 -0.79
N TYR A 97 4.25 -4.65 -0.30
CA TYR A 97 5.66 -4.47 -0.01
C TYR A 97 6.46 -5.69 -0.44
N SER A 98 7.64 -5.46 -1.03
CA SER A 98 8.61 -6.51 -1.28
C SER A 98 9.38 -6.80 0.01
N LEU A 99 9.34 -8.04 0.48
CA LEU A 99 10.18 -8.49 1.59
C LEU A 99 11.67 -8.47 1.23
N LEU A 100 11.99 -8.55 -0.06
CA LEU A 100 13.37 -8.51 -0.52
C LEU A 100 13.98 -7.12 -0.31
N GLU A 101 13.23 -6.06 -0.59
CA GLU A 101 13.65 -4.68 -0.30
C GLU A 101 13.97 -4.50 1.19
N ILE A 102 13.13 -5.05 2.07
CA ILE A 102 13.36 -5.02 3.52
C ILE A 102 14.61 -5.84 3.89
N ALA A 103 14.78 -7.01 3.28
CA ALA A 103 15.93 -7.88 3.54
C ALA A 103 17.26 -7.28 3.04
N ASP A 104 17.25 -6.43 2.02
CA ASP A 104 18.45 -5.78 1.50
C ASP A 104 18.98 -4.68 2.45
N GLU A 105 18.10 -4.04 3.22
CA GLU A 105 18.48 -3.10 4.27
C GLU A 105 19.05 -3.80 5.53
N VAL A 106 18.84 -5.11 5.66
CA VAL A 106 19.28 -5.89 6.82
C VAL A 106 20.60 -6.63 6.50
N PRO A 107 21.60 -6.60 7.41
CA PRO A 107 22.80 -7.40 7.25
C PRO A 107 22.50 -8.89 7.09
N ALA A 108 23.22 -9.55 6.19
CA ALA A 108 23.09 -10.99 6.00
C ALA A 108 23.40 -11.76 7.31
N GLY A 109 22.67 -12.84 7.56
CA GLY A 109 22.76 -13.63 8.78
C GLY A 109 22.07 -13.00 10.00
N PHE A 110 21.53 -11.79 9.89
CA PHE A 110 20.84 -11.12 10.99
C PHE A 110 19.32 -11.30 10.88
N GLU A 111 18.87 -12.54 11.10
CA GLU A 111 17.46 -12.92 11.02
C GLU A 111 16.57 -12.02 11.88
N LEU A 112 16.95 -11.79 13.15
CA LEU A 112 16.21 -10.93 14.07
C LEU A 112 16.01 -9.50 13.55
N GLY A 113 16.95 -9.00 12.75
CA GLY A 113 16.83 -7.71 12.06
C GLY A 113 15.68 -7.68 11.07
N LEU A 114 15.49 -8.76 10.30
CA LEU A 114 14.37 -8.90 9.37
C LEU A 114 13.03 -8.91 10.12
N PHE A 115 12.93 -9.72 11.19
CA PHE A 115 11.71 -9.78 12.02
C PHE A 115 11.35 -8.39 12.57
N ARG A 116 12.34 -7.68 13.13
CA ARG A 116 12.13 -6.33 13.67
C ARG A 116 11.69 -5.35 12.58
N ALA A 117 12.37 -5.33 11.44
CA ALA A 117 12.06 -4.41 10.35
C ALA A 117 10.64 -4.63 9.80
N CYS A 118 10.23 -5.89 9.59
CA CYS A 118 8.88 -6.21 9.13
C CYS A 118 7.82 -5.88 10.18
N GLY A 119 8.08 -6.16 11.46
CA GLY A 119 7.17 -5.80 12.55
C GLY A 119 6.98 -4.29 12.70
N ASP A 120 8.07 -3.52 12.60
CA ASP A 120 8.02 -2.06 12.65
C ASP A 120 7.29 -1.48 11.43
N LEU A 121 7.48 -2.06 10.23
CA LEU A 121 6.70 -1.71 9.05
C LEU A 121 5.20 -1.93 9.27
N CYS A 122 4.81 -3.11 9.76
CA CYS A 122 3.40 -3.43 10.04
C CYS A 122 2.77 -2.44 11.02
N ARG A 123 3.48 -2.11 12.12
CA ARG A 123 3.03 -1.10 13.10
C ARG A 123 2.83 0.27 12.45
N ARG A 124 3.77 0.70 11.61
CA ARG A 124 3.66 1.99 10.90
C ARG A 124 2.44 2.00 9.96
N LEU A 125 2.25 0.97 9.16
CA LEU A 125 1.13 0.88 8.21
C LEU A 125 -0.23 0.91 8.92
N LEU A 126 -0.36 0.11 9.99
CA LEU A 126 -1.60 0.00 10.74
C LEU A 126 -1.87 1.19 11.67
N SER A 127 -0.85 2.01 11.99
CA SER A 127 -1.04 3.24 12.79
C SER A 127 -2.02 4.22 12.15
N SER A 128 -2.16 4.18 10.81
CA SER A 128 -3.12 4.98 10.06
C SER A 128 -4.58 4.59 10.32
N GLY A 129 -4.84 3.33 10.67
CA GLY A 129 -6.18 2.76 10.75
C GLY A 129 -6.91 2.62 9.41
N VAL A 130 -6.28 3.03 8.30
CA VAL A 130 -6.83 3.05 6.95
C VAL A 130 -6.51 1.76 6.18
N VAL A 131 -5.35 1.17 6.48
CA VAL A 131 -4.88 -0.05 5.84
C VAL A 131 -5.69 -1.24 6.34
N THR A 132 -6.44 -1.85 5.44
CA THR A 132 -7.28 -3.03 5.71
C THR A 132 -6.71 -4.30 5.07
N ARG A 133 -5.71 -4.16 4.19
CA ARG A 133 -5.04 -5.28 3.56
C ARG A 133 -3.54 -5.04 3.40
N ILE A 134 -2.75 -6.01 3.83
CA ILE A 134 -1.29 -6.02 3.68
C ILE A 134 -0.90 -7.26 2.87
N CYS A 135 -0.19 -7.01 1.78
CA CYS A 135 0.35 -8.03 0.89
C CYS A 135 1.88 -7.90 0.91
N MET A 136 2.57 -8.95 1.31
CA MET A 136 4.03 -9.01 1.33
C MET A 136 4.51 -10.00 0.27
N ASP A 137 5.16 -9.50 -0.77
CA ASP A 137 5.69 -10.31 -1.85
C ASP A 137 7.17 -10.66 -1.59
N ASP A 138 7.76 -11.52 -2.42
CA ASP A 138 9.19 -11.86 -2.41
C ASP A 138 9.71 -12.56 -1.14
N LEU A 139 8.89 -13.36 -0.46
CA LEU A 139 9.29 -14.12 0.74
C LEU A 139 10.50 -15.02 0.45
N ARG A 140 10.44 -15.81 -0.62
CA ARG A 140 11.51 -16.76 -0.98
C ARG A 140 12.86 -16.07 -1.22
N PRO A 141 12.97 -15.07 -2.11
CA PRO A 141 14.24 -14.38 -2.31
C PRO A 141 14.71 -13.63 -1.06
N ALA A 142 13.82 -13.02 -0.26
CA ALA A 142 14.18 -12.35 1.00
C ALA A 142 14.84 -13.32 2.01
N VAL A 143 14.23 -14.49 2.23
CA VAL A 143 14.75 -15.53 3.13
C VAL A 143 16.11 -16.05 2.66
N LYS A 144 16.26 -16.29 1.35
CA LYS A 144 17.54 -16.69 0.76
C LYS A 144 18.62 -15.63 0.97
N ARG A 145 18.27 -14.35 0.81
CA ARG A 145 19.17 -13.21 1.00
C ARG A 145 19.66 -13.10 2.43
N ILE A 146 18.77 -13.23 3.43
CA ILE A 146 19.15 -13.21 4.85
C ILE A 146 20.05 -14.40 5.18
N LEU A 147 19.69 -15.62 4.77
CA LEU A 147 20.48 -16.81 5.07
C LEU A 147 21.73 -16.98 4.19
N SER A 148 21.98 -16.04 3.26
CA SER A 148 23.06 -16.14 2.26
C SER A 148 23.05 -17.45 1.49
N ARG A 149 21.87 -17.92 1.06
CA ARG A 149 21.68 -19.18 0.34
C ARG A 149 21.40 -18.97 -1.14
N SER A 150 22.10 -19.72 -1.99
CA SER A 150 21.87 -19.74 -3.43
C SER A 150 20.67 -20.59 -3.85
N HIS A 151 20.30 -21.60 -3.06
CA HIS A 151 19.18 -22.52 -3.29
C HIS A 151 18.24 -22.59 -2.07
N TRP A 152 16.99 -22.98 -2.30
CA TRP A 152 16.04 -23.21 -1.21
C TRP A 152 16.40 -24.50 -0.48
N CYS A 153 16.52 -24.43 0.85
CA CYS A 153 16.88 -25.57 1.69
C CYS A 153 15.99 -25.62 2.95
N PRO A 154 16.06 -26.68 3.78
CA PRO A 154 15.23 -26.79 4.98
C PRO A 154 15.34 -25.60 5.94
N SER A 155 16.52 -25.00 6.10
CA SER A 155 16.68 -23.80 6.92
C SER A 155 15.93 -22.58 6.36
N CYS A 156 15.80 -22.46 5.04
CA CYS A 156 14.96 -21.43 4.42
C CYS A 156 13.48 -21.66 4.74
N GLU A 157 13.04 -22.91 4.66
CA GLU A 157 11.66 -23.28 5.00
C GLU A 157 11.34 -22.96 6.47
N THR A 158 12.25 -23.29 7.39
CA THR A 158 12.10 -22.95 8.81
C THR A 158 11.97 -21.44 9.01
N LEU A 159 12.92 -20.63 8.50
CA LEU A 159 12.90 -19.18 8.66
C LEU A 159 11.65 -18.55 8.03
N ALA A 160 11.23 -19.03 6.85
CA ALA A 160 10.03 -18.54 6.18
C ALA A 160 8.78 -18.78 7.03
N ASN A 161 8.62 -19.98 7.59
CA ASN A 161 7.49 -20.32 8.44
C ASN A 161 7.48 -19.55 9.76
N GLU A 162 8.65 -19.35 10.36
CA GLU A 162 8.81 -18.51 11.55
C GLU A 162 8.43 -17.05 11.27
N LEU A 163 8.89 -16.48 10.15
CA LEU A 163 8.56 -15.12 9.73
C LEU A 163 7.05 -14.95 9.49
N VAL A 164 6.44 -15.87 8.76
CA VAL A 164 4.99 -15.85 8.51
C VAL A 164 4.22 -15.91 9.83
N SER A 165 4.63 -16.79 10.74
CA SER A 165 3.99 -16.96 12.05
C SER A 165 4.12 -15.71 12.91
N PHE A 166 5.32 -15.12 12.95
CA PHE A 166 5.59 -13.88 13.66
C PHE A 166 4.75 -12.72 13.12
N LEU A 167 4.67 -12.55 11.79
CA LEU A 167 3.90 -11.46 11.18
C LEU A 167 2.42 -11.62 11.45
N ARG A 168 1.87 -12.83 11.35
CA ARG A 168 0.47 -13.09 11.70
C ARG A 168 0.18 -12.74 13.16
N ALA A 169 1.02 -13.17 14.09
CA ALA A 169 0.88 -12.84 15.51
C ALA A 169 0.95 -11.33 15.75
N THR A 170 1.97 -10.67 15.18
CA THR A 170 2.16 -9.21 15.28
C THR A 170 0.95 -8.45 14.75
N LEU A 171 0.41 -8.84 13.58
CA LEU A 171 -0.75 -8.19 12.99
C LEU A 171 -2.04 -8.42 13.80
N CYS A 172 -2.22 -9.61 14.38
CA CYS A 172 -3.33 -9.89 15.29
C CYS A 172 -3.27 -9.04 16.57
N GLU A 173 -2.07 -8.82 17.12
CA GLU A 173 -1.86 -7.95 18.28
C GLU A 173 -2.16 -6.48 17.96
N ILE A 174 -1.75 -6.00 16.79
CA ILE A 174 -1.91 -4.60 16.42
C ILE A 174 -3.36 -4.28 16.00
N SER A 175 -4.03 -5.20 15.29
CA SER A 175 -5.33 -4.90 14.66
C SER A 175 -6.48 -4.77 15.65
N ASN A 176 -6.36 -5.24 16.90
CA ASN A 176 -7.32 -5.05 18.00
C ASN A 176 -8.80 -5.17 17.55
N SER A 177 -9.14 -6.26 16.85
CA SER A 177 -10.49 -6.58 16.31
C SER A 177 -10.91 -5.85 15.02
N ARG A 178 -10.03 -5.12 14.34
CA ARG A 178 -10.31 -4.59 13.00
C ARG A 178 -10.15 -5.67 11.93
N PRO A 179 -11.04 -5.72 10.91
CA PRO A 179 -10.89 -6.64 9.80
C PRO A 179 -9.64 -6.26 9.00
N LEU A 180 -8.59 -7.08 9.14
CA LEU A 180 -7.33 -6.94 8.42
C LEU A 180 -7.07 -8.22 7.62
N THR A 181 -6.89 -8.08 6.32
CA THR A 181 -6.47 -9.20 5.47
C THR A 181 -4.96 -9.18 5.31
N PHE A 182 -4.29 -10.29 5.61
CA PHE A 182 -2.84 -10.44 5.43
C PHE A 182 -2.55 -11.59 4.46
N SER A 183 -1.75 -11.29 3.44
CA SER A 183 -1.23 -12.30 2.52
C SER A 183 0.27 -12.13 2.33
N ILE A 184 0.96 -13.24 2.10
CA ILE A 184 2.41 -13.30 1.91
C ILE A 184 2.74 -14.32 0.82
N ARG A 185 3.65 -13.98 -0.10
CA ARG A 185 3.99 -14.77 -1.29
C ARG A 185 5.50 -14.97 -1.44
#